data_AF-A0A5B0RUC1-F1
#
_entry.id   AF-A0A5B0RUC1-F1
#
_cell.length_a   1.000
_cell.length_b   1.000
_cell.length_c   1.000
_cell.angle_alpha   90.00
_cell.angle_beta   90.00
_cell.angle_gamma   90.00
#
_symmetry.space_group_name_H-M   'P 1'
#
loop_
_entity.id
_entity.type
_entity.pdbx_description
1 polymer ?
#
loop_
_entity_poly.entity_id
_entity_poly.type
_entity_poly.pdbx_seq_one_letter_code
_entity_poly.pdbx_strand_id
1 'polypeptide(L)'
;MAMNEEEVMTQIKPKVRYLQKPGLKHIDVILENWKWVFLLCQDHEEEGGPGLAIELIKASLEIFVASLYTVDYLPKPIIFTFLDHLKYLTPIQIYLKFIVRSLHLQDSSFHEKLIQIYLLKTTFTLSKRAKG
;
A
#
# COMPACT_ATOMS: atom_id res chain seq x y z
N MET A 1 -9.46 24.40 2.23
CA MET A 1 -8.29 24.40 1.33
C MET A 1 -7.88 22.95 1.16
N ALA A 2 -8.07 22.39 -0.03
CA ALA A 2 -7.57 21.05 -0.34
C ALA A 2 -6.04 21.14 -0.38
N MET A 3 -5.37 20.25 0.34
CA MET A 3 -3.91 20.18 0.39
C MET A 3 -3.40 19.81 -1.00
N ASN A 4 -2.40 20.52 -1.52
CA ASN A 4 -1.92 20.23 -2.87
C ASN A 4 -1.06 18.94 -2.88
N GLU A 5 -1.01 18.25 -4.02
CA GLU A 5 -0.37 16.94 -4.17
C GLU A 5 1.14 16.96 -3.82
N GLU A 6 1.81 18.08 -4.07
CA GLU A 6 3.23 18.29 -3.77
C GLU A 6 3.45 18.49 -2.26
N GLU A 7 2.53 19.16 -1.57
CA GLU A 7 2.51 19.30 -0.11
C GLU A 7 2.33 17.94 0.57
N VAL A 8 1.45 17.08 0.03
CA VAL A 8 1.25 15.72 0.52
C VAL A 8 2.54 14.90 0.41
N MET A 9 3.15 14.88 -0.77
CA MET A 9 4.41 14.16 -1.01
C MET A 9 5.57 14.68 -0.14
N THR A 10 5.61 16.00 0.08
CA THR A 10 6.61 16.65 0.93
C THR A 10 6.45 16.27 2.41
N GLN A 11 5.23 15.94 2.86
CA GLN A 11 4.97 15.46 4.22
C GLN A 11 5.19 13.96 4.39
N ILE A 12 4.88 13.14 3.37
CA ILE A 12 5.00 11.68 3.45
C ILE A 12 6.47 11.25 3.57
N LYS A 13 7.37 11.75 2.70
CA LYS A 13 8.77 11.30 2.67
C LYS A 13 9.52 11.47 4.00
N PRO A 14 9.46 12.62 4.71
CA PRO A 14 10.08 12.77 6.02
C PRO A 14 9.45 11.86 7.07
N LYS A 15 8.13 11.65 7.00
CA LYS A 15 7.39 10.81 7.95
C LYS A 15 7.75 9.32 7.77
N VAL A 16 7.93 8.85 6.53
CA VAL A 16 8.50 7.52 6.22
C VAL A 16 9.84 7.36 6.92
N ARG A 17 10.77 8.30 6.71
CA ARG A 17 12.12 8.25 7.30
C ARG A 17 12.09 8.31 8.82
N TYR A 18 11.18 9.09 9.40
CA TYR A 18 11.03 9.19 10.85
C TYR A 18 10.53 7.88 11.45
N LEU A 19 9.47 7.28 10.88
CA LEU A 19 8.85 6.07 11.39
C LEU A 19 9.65 4.78 11.10
N GLN A 20 10.62 4.83 10.18
CA GLN A 20 11.59 3.75 10.00
C GLN A 20 12.65 3.69 11.12
N LYS A 21 12.91 4.79 11.85
CA LYS A 21 13.92 4.81 12.94
C LYS A 21 13.55 3.99 14.19
N PRO A 22 12.30 4.01 14.70
CA PRO A 22 11.91 3.25 15.89
C PRO A 22 12.00 1.73 15.74
N GLY A 23 11.99 1.20 14.51
CA GLY A 23 12.01 -0.24 14.24
C GLY A 23 10.76 -0.98 14.73
N LEU A 24 10.87 -2.31 14.89
CA LEU A 24 9.75 -3.21 15.18
C LEU A 24 8.93 -2.91 16.42
N LYS A 25 9.57 -2.35 17.45
CA LYS A 25 8.96 -2.19 18.78
C LYS A 25 7.76 -1.25 18.79
N HIS A 26 7.56 -0.50 17.70
CA HIS A 26 6.49 0.47 17.56
C HIS A 26 5.63 0.21 16.31
N ILE A 27 5.56 -1.04 15.84
CA ILE A 27 4.80 -1.40 14.63
C ILE A 27 3.34 -0.92 14.71
N ASP A 28 2.67 -1.04 15.85
CA ASP A 28 1.29 -0.57 16.02
C ASP A 28 1.18 0.94 15.84
N VAL A 29 2.12 1.71 16.41
CA VAL A 29 2.19 3.17 16.25
C VAL A 29 2.48 3.56 14.81
N ILE A 30 3.34 2.80 14.13
CA ILE A 30 3.61 3.00 12.71
C ILE A 30 2.32 2.79 11.91
N LEU A 31 1.62 1.68 12.10
CA LEU A 31 0.40 1.33 11.37
C LEU A 31 -0.72 2.33 11.64
N GLU A 32 -0.96 2.73 12.89
CA GLU A 32 -1.96 3.75 13.24
C GLU A 32 -1.66 5.10 12.56
N ASN A 33 -0.42 5.56 12.61
CA ASN A 33 -0.01 6.80 11.93
C ASN A 33 -0.11 6.71 10.40
N TRP A 34 -0.02 5.50 9.86
CA TRP A 34 -0.04 5.25 8.43
C TRP A 34 -1.46 5.06 7.86
N LYS A 35 -2.46 4.79 8.69
CA LYS A 35 -3.87 4.73 8.25
C LYS A 35 -4.28 6.00 7.51
N TRP A 36 -3.96 7.16 8.09
CA TRP A 36 -4.33 8.45 7.51
C TRP A 36 -3.70 8.67 6.13
N VAL A 37 -2.46 8.20 5.91
CA VAL A 37 -1.78 8.36 4.61
C VAL A 37 -2.50 7.58 3.51
N PHE A 38 -2.94 6.35 3.80
CA PHE A 38 -3.69 5.56 2.83
C PHE A 38 -5.12 6.03 2.62
N LEU A 39 -5.77 6.59 3.65
CA LEU A 39 -7.06 7.27 3.49
C LEU A 39 -6.92 8.48 2.57
N LEU A 40 -5.89 9.29 2.76
CA LEU A 40 -5.63 10.43 1.89
C LEU A 40 -5.33 9.99 0.43
N CYS A 41 -4.66 8.85 0.24
CA CYS A 41 -4.47 8.27 -1.10
C CYS A 41 -5.80 7.84 -1.75
N GLN A 42 -6.79 7.40 -0.96
CA GLN A 42 -8.13 7.06 -1.48
C GLN A 42 -8.81 8.28 -2.06
N ASP A 43 -8.85 9.37 -1.29
CA ASP A 43 -9.55 10.59 -1.68
C ASP A 43 -9.04 11.08 -3.05
N HIS A 44 -7.73 10.95 -3.30
CA HIS A 44 -7.12 11.28 -4.60
C HIS A 44 -7.32 10.24 -5.71
N GLU A 45 -7.54 8.95 -5.41
CA GLU A 45 -7.85 7.91 -6.42
C GLU A 45 -9.28 8.09 -6.96
N GLU A 46 -10.22 8.56 -6.13
CA GLU A 46 -11.62 8.83 -6.50
C GLU A 46 -11.79 10.12 -7.33
N GLU A 47 -10.91 11.11 -7.15
CA GLU A 47 -10.93 12.39 -7.88
C GLU A 47 -10.36 12.33 -9.32
N GLY A 48 -9.89 11.17 -9.78
CA GLY A 48 -9.68 10.91 -11.21
C GLY A 48 -8.27 11.17 -11.78
N GLY A 49 -7.24 11.24 -10.94
CA GLY A 49 -5.83 11.36 -11.36
C GLY A 49 -5.05 10.03 -11.27
N PRO A 50 -5.14 9.11 -12.26
CA PRO A 50 -4.59 7.74 -12.14
C PRO A 50 -3.06 7.68 -12.02
N GLY A 51 -2.32 8.73 -12.36
CA GLY A 51 -0.86 8.76 -12.27
C GLY A 51 -0.32 9.10 -10.87
N LEU A 52 -0.94 10.07 -10.19
CA LEU A 52 -0.44 10.64 -8.94
C LEU A 52 -0.82 9.82 -7.71
N ALA A 53 -2.04 9.27 -7.67
CA ALA A 53 -2.47 8.37 -6.59
C ALA A 53 -1.54 7.13 -6.49
N ILE A 54 -1.07 6.61 -7.64
CA ILE A 54 -0.16 5.47 -7.67
C ILE A 54 1.22 5.82 -7.10
N GLU A 55 1.77 6.99 -7.44
CA GLU A 55 3.07 7.43 -6.91
C GLU A 55 2.98 7.74 -5.40
N LEU A 56 1.88 8.34 -4.94
CA LEU A 56 1.59 8.53 -3.52
C LEU A 56 1.51 7.20 -2.77
N ILE A 57 0.78 6.22 -3.32
CA ILE A 57 0.67 4.88 -2.74
C ILE A 57 2.04 4.20 -2.70
N LYS A 58 2.84 4.28 -3.77
CA LYS A 58 4.20 3.73 -3.78
C LYS A 58 5.09 4.37 -2.72
N ALA A 59 5.11 5.70 -2.63
CA ALA A 59 5.85 6.44 -1.62
C ALA A 59 5.39 6.07 -0.21
N SER A 60 4.09 5.87 -0.03
CA SER A 60 3.52 5.41 1.24
C SER A 60 3.96 3.99 1.58
N LEU A 61 4.06 3.11 0.58
CA LEU A 61 4.54 1.75 0.75
C LEU A 61 6.05 1.67 1.00
N GLU A 62 6.84 2.70 0.71
CA GLU A 62 8.28 2.72 1.01
C GLU A 62 8.57 2.46 2.49
N ILE A 63 7.66 2.81 3.40
CA ILE A 63 7.82 2.48 4.83
C ILE A 63 7.95 0.97 5.08
N PHE A 64 7.29 0.15 4.25
CA PHE A 64 7.26 -1.31 4.36
C PHE A 64 8.19 -2.01 3.35
N VAL A 65 8.84 -1.26 2.46
CA VAL A 65 9.50 -1.77 1.24
C VAL A 65 10.94 -1.27 1.08
N ALA A 66 11.30 -0.09 1.59
CA ALA A 66 12.62 0.49 1.37
C ALA A 66 13.74 -0.27 2.12
N SER A 67 14.70 -0.79 1.33
CA SER A 67 15.99 -1.42 1.63
C SER A 67 16.52 -1.32 3.08
N LEU A 68 17.03 -2.35 3.75
CA LEU A 68 17.18 -3.82 3.57
C LEU A 68 17.65 -4.44 4.92
N TYR A 69 18.11 -3.63 5.88
CA TYR A 69 18.50 -4.09 7.23
C TYR A 69 17.40 -3.94 8.29
N THR A 70 16.33 -3.18 8.04
CA THR A 70 15.23 -2.95 9.01
C THR A 70 13.88 -3.45 8.52
N VAL A 71 13.70 -3.69 7.21
CA VAL A 71 12.44 -4.13 6.61
C VAL A 71 12.25 -5.64 6.69
N ASP A 72 13.31 -6.46 6.68
CA ASP A 72 13.19 -7.91 6.94
C ASP A 72 12.61 -8.20 8.33
N TYR A 73 12.78 -7.25 9.25
CA TYR A 73 12.22 -7.33 10.59
C TYR A 73 10.72 -7.07 10.61
N LEU A 74 10.16 -6.31 9.66
CA LEU A 74 8.74 -5.96 9.66
C LEU A 74 7.84 -7.18 9.40
N PRO A 75 6.87 -7.47 10.29
CA PRO A 75 6.04 -8.67 10.20
C PRO A 75 5.09 -8.57 9.00
N LYS A 76 5.45 -9.26 7.91
CA LYS A 76 4.70 -9.25 6.64
C LYS A 76 3.22 -9.65 6.81
N PRO A 77 2.88 -10.67 7.63
CA PRO A 77 1.48 -11.01 7.88
C PRO A 77 0.71 -9.84 8.51
N ILE A 78 1.30 -9.10 9.45
CA ILE A 78 0.65 -7.97 10.12
C ILE A 78 0.42 -6.81 9.15
N ILE A 79 1.43 -6.49 8.32
CA ILE A 79 1.27 -5.45 7.28
C ILE A 79 0.22 -5.86 6.26
N PHE A 80 0.22 -7.14 5.85
CA PHE A 80 -0.80 -7.67 4.96
C PHE A 80 -2.20 -7.52 5.56
N THR A 81 -2.40 -7.96 6.81
CA THR A 81 -3.66 -7.79 7.52
C THR A 81 -4.07 -6.34 7.61
N PHE A 82 -3.15 -5.43 7.95
CA PHE A 82 -3.41 -3.99 7.99
C PHE A 82 -3.91 -3.46 6.65
N LEU A 83 -3.21 -3.77 5.55
CA LEU A 83 -3.61 -3.32 4.21
C LEU A 83 -4.96 -3.91 3.79
N ASP A 84 -5.24 -5.17 4.17
CA ASP A 84 -6.52 -5.83 3.87
C ASP A 84 -7.70 -5.17 4.60
N HIS A 85 -7.48 -4.69 5.84
CA HIS A 85 -8.51 -3.96 6.60
C HIS A 85 -8.88 -2.61 5.97
N LEU A 86 -7.95 -1.99 5.25
CA LEU A 86 -8.21 -0.73 4.56
C LEU A 86 -9.13 -0.90 3.34
N LYS A 87 -9.42 -2.14 2.90
CA LYS A 87 -10.29 -2.46 1.75
C LYS A 87 -9.80 -1.89 0.39
N TYR A 88 -8.59 -1.35 0.30
CA TYR A 88 -8.02 -0.86 -0.97
C TYR A 88 -7.22 -1.93 -1.69
N LEU A 89 -7.71 -2.34 -2.86
CA LEU A 89 -7.05 -3.38 -3.65
C LEU A 89 -5.69 -2.93 -4.21
N THR A 90 -5.51 -1.64 -4.53
CA THR A 90 -4.29 -1.13 -5.17
C THR A 90 -3.06 -1.19 -4.24
N PRO A 91 -3.08 -0.64 -3.00
CA PRO A 91 -1.98 -0.81 -2.04
C PRO A 91 -1.68 -2.27 -1.71
N ILE A 92 -2.71 -3.09 -1.47
CA ILE A 92 -2.56 -4.52 -1.18
C ILE A 92 -1.85 -5.22 -2.36
N GLN A 93 -2.29 -4.95 -3.59
CA GLN A 93 -1.70 -5.56 -4.79
C GLN A 93 -0.22 -5.20 -4.96
N ILE A 94 0.14 -3.93 -4.77
CA ILE A 94 1.53 -3.47 -4.91
C ILE A 94 2.40 -4.13 -3.84
N TYR A 95 1.92 -4.19 -2.60
CA TYR A 95 2.63 -4.84 -1.50
C TYR A 95 2.81 -6.35 -1.70
N LEU A 96 1.75 -7.07 -2.10
CA LEU A 96 1.84 -8.51 -2.40
C LEU A 96 2.79 -8.79 -3.57
N LYS A 97 2.78 -7.96 -4.61
CA LYS A 97 3.77 -8.05 -5.70
C LYS A 97 5.19 -7.90 -5.20
N PHE A 98 5.44 -6.98 -4.29
CA PHE A 98 6.76 -6.81 -3.68
C PHE A 98 7.17 -8.05 -2.87
N ILE A 99 6.29 -8.56 -2.00
CA ILE A 99 6.54 -9.78 -1.23
C ILE A 99 6.90 -10.96 -2.14
N VAL A 100 6.07 -11.21 -3.15
CA VAL A 100 6.22 -12.37 -4.03
C VAL A 100 7.42 -12.23 -4.97
N ARG A 101 7.64 -11.05 -5.55
CA ARG A 101 8.65 -10.85 -6.61
C ARG A 101 10.01 -10.43 -6.08
N SER A 102 10.06 -9.60 -5.04
CA SER A 102 11.29 -9.02 -4.52
C SER A 102 11.84 -9.77 -3.31
N LEU A 103 10.96 -10.30 -2.46
CA LEU A 103 11.37 -11.10 -1.29
C LEU A 103 11.30 -12.61 -1.54
N HIS A 104 10.80 -13.04 -2.70
CA HIS A 104 10.66 -14.45 -3.11
C HIS A 104 9.94 -15.34 -2.09
N LEU A 105 9.09 -14.75 -1.24
CA LEU A 105 8.32 -15.48 -0.23
C LEU A 105 7.33 -16.44 -0.90
N GLN A 106 7.42 -17.72 -0.55
CA GLN A 106 6.62 -18.81 -1.14
C GLN A 106 5.36 -19.14 -0.32
N ASP A 107 4.98 -18.29 0.63
CA ASP A 107 3.77 -18.49 1.43
C ASP A 107 2.53 -18.39 0.53
N SER A 108 1.80 -19.51 0.39
CA SER A 108 0.67 -19.66 -0.52
C SER A 108 -0.44 -18.63 -0.26
N SER A 109 -0.60 -18.16 0.99
CA SER A 109 -1.63 -17.18 1.35
C SER A 109 -1.47 -15.85 0.61
N PHE A 110 -0.21 -15.40 0.40
CA PHE A 110 0.07 -14.17 -0.35
C PHE A 110 -0.20 -14.34 -1.84
N HIS A 111 0.13 -15.51 -2.41
CA HIS A 111 -0.12 -15.82 -3.82
C HIS A 111 -1.61 -15.95 -4.11
N GLU A 112 -2.35 -16.67 -3.26
CA GLU A 112 -3.80 -16.84 -3.39
C GLU A 112 -4.53 -15.50 -3.34
N LYS A 113 -4.19 -14.62 -2.38
CA LYS A 113 -4.80 -13.30 -2.30
C LYS A 113 -4.47 -12.45 -3.52
N LEU A 114 -3.23 -12.50 -4.01
CA LEU A 114 -2.85 -11.77 -5.22
C LEU A 114 -3.67 -12.24 -6.44
N ILE A 115 -3.92 -13.56 -6.56
CA ILE A 115 -4.80 -14.13 -7.58
C ILE A 115 -6.24 -13.62 -7.42
N GLN A 116 -6.79 -13.62 -6.20
CA GLN A 116 -8.14 -13.11 -5.92
C GLN A 116 -8.29 -11.64 -6.36
N ILE A 117 -7.29 -10.79 -6.08
CA ILE A 117 -7.30 -9.39 -6.51
C ILE A 117 -7.34 -9.27 -8.04
N TYR A 118 -6.56 -10.09 -8.75
CA TYR A 118 -6.59 -10.08 -10.21
C TYR A 118 -7.94 -10.54 -10.76
N LEU A 119 -8.52 -11.61 -10.21
CA LEU A 119 -9.84 -12.10 -10.60
C LEU A 119 -10.90 -11.01 -10.41
N LEU A 120 -10.94 -10.36 -9.24
CA LEU A 120 -11.87 -9.26 -8.96
C LEU A 120 -11.75 -8.10 -9.97
N LYS A 121 -10.52 -7.70 -10.31
CA LYS A 121 -10.28 -6.65 -11.31
C LYS A 121 -10.76 -7.07 -12.70
N THR A 122 -10.55 -8.32 -13.10
CA THR A 122 -11.02 -8.82 -14.40
C THR A 122 -12.56 -8.91 -14.47
N THR A 123 -13.22 -9.40 -13.42
CA THR A 123 -14.69 -9.47 -13.35
C THR A 123 -15.34 -8.08 -13.39
N PHE A 124 -14.74 -7.11 -12.70
CA PHE A 124 -15.22 -5.73 -12.71
C PHE A 124 -15.09 -5.09 -14.09
N THR A 125 -13.99 -5.39 -14.79
CA THR A 125 -13.72 -4.88 -16.15
C THR A 125 -14.70 -5.46 -17.18
N LEU A 126 -15.00 -6.76 -17.09
CA LEU A 126 -15.99 -7.42 -17.95
C LEU A 126 -17.40 -6.88 -17.71
N SER A 127 -17.78 -6.62 -16.45
CA SER A 127 -19.09 -6.05 -16.12
C SER A 127 -19.28 -4.61 -16.62
N LYS A 128 -18.23 -3.77 -16.63
CA LYS A 128 -18.30 -2.42 -17.21
C LYS A 128 -18.47 -2.45 -18.73
N ARG A 129 -17.80 -3.37 -19.41
CA ARG A 129 -17.89 -3.54 -20.87
C ARG A 129 -19.23 -4.09 -21.36
N ALA A 130 -19.94 -4.85 -20.53
CA ALA A 130 -21.25 -5.40 -20.88
C ALA A 130 -22.42 -4.40 -20.71
N LYS A 131 -22.16 -3.23 -20.13
CA LYS A 131 -23.17 -2.20 -19.81
C LYS A 131 -23.01 -0.89 -20.59
N GLY A 132 -22.04 -0.82 -21.51
CA GLY A 132 -21.83 0.31 -22.43
C GLY A 132 -21.87 -0.18 -23.86
#